data_AF-A0A369Z880-F1
#
_entry.id   AF-A0A369Z880-F1
#
_cell.length_a   1.000
_cell.length_b   1.000
_cell.length_c   1.000
_cell.angle_alpha   90.00
_cell.angle_beta   90.00
_cell.angle_gamma   90.00
#
_symmetry.space_group_name_H-M   'P 1'
#
loop_
_entity.id
_entity.type
_entity.pdbx_description
1 polymer ?
#
loop_
_entity_poly.entity_id
_entity_poly.type
_entity_poly.pdbx_seq_one_letter_code
_entity_poly.pdbx_strand_id
1 'polypeptide(L)'
;ENAIKHDLSNEKEKDNKIHTQEEKVPQNRIQGLSQADFDQFLIDEWLPQIEKYVKAQEKRDGMEVEITQYDKDLQRIQGDYNKLTDKNQGFLGLWETKEQKAKKKELEDEYKHTAEQRNAKSQELAEYSQKIKAYEQKTLEPINEKIAKYQADNPEIKMRSLGFVKKIKAQGAYKAAQERMEREKQHQQEKQQRHLERESGLSL
;
A
#
# COMPACT_ATOMS: atom_id res chain seq x y z
N GLU A 1 -17.79 44.49 -68.85
CA GLU A 1 -17.54 45.80 -68.22
C GLU A 1 -18.34 45.84 -66.91
N ASN A 2 -17.65 45.87 -65.77
CA ASN A 2 -17.53 47.04 -64.86
C ASN A 2 -18.90 47.54 -64.34
N ALA A 3 -19.20 47.70 -63.05
CA ALA A 3 -18.35 47.91 -61.89
C ALA A 3 -19.08 47.59 -60.57
N ILE A 4 -18.28 47.24 -59.58
CA ILE A 4 -18.59 47.15 -58.14
C ILE A 4 -18.80 48.56 -57.57
N LYS A 5 -19.74 48.74 -56.62
CA LYS A 5 -19.50 49.45 -55.35
C LYS A 5 -20.62 49.26 -54.32
N HIS A 6 -20.15 48.96 -53.10
CA HIS A 6 -20.81 48.72 -51.83
C HIS A 6 -21.69 49.86 -51.33
N ASP A 7 -22.74 49.52 -50.57
CA ASP A 7 -22.89 50.03 -49.20
C ASP A 7 -23.66 49.04 -48.30
N LEU A 8 -23.27 49.00 -47.04
CA LEU A 8 -23.60 47.99 -46.01
C LEU A 8 -24.74 48.45 -45.06
N SER A 9 -25.38 47.45 -44.44
CA SER A 9 -26.12 47.46 -43.15
C SER A 9 -27.59 47.90 -43.20
N ASN A 10 -28.56 47.25 -42.54
CA ASN A 10 -28.49 46.49 -41.28
C ASN A 10 -29.59 45.39 -41.14
N GLU A 11 -29.22 44.31 -40.42
CA GLU A 11 -30.02 43.41 -39.53
C GLU A 11 -31.23 42.66 -40.10
N LYS A 12 -31.19 41.35 -40.41
CA LYS A 12 -31.03 40.12 -39.58
C LYS A 12 -32.07 39.91 -38.48
N GLU A 13 -33.11 39.14 -38.83
CA GLU A 13 -33.74 38.17 -37.93
C GLU A 13 -34.12 36.93 -38.77
N LYS A 14 -33.40 35.83 -38.57
CA LYS A 14 -33.78 34.51 -39.10
C LYS A 14 -33.82 33.56 -37.92
N ASP A 15 -35.03 33.09 -37.63
CA ASP A 15 -35.34 32.00 -36.71
C ASP A 15 -34.50 30.77 -37.04
N ASN A 16 -33.43 30.55 -36.27
CA ASN A 16 -32.77 29.26 -36.17
C ASN A 16 -33.55 28.44 -35.14
N LYS A 17 -34.42 27.53 -35.61
CA LYS A 17 -34.94 26.43 -34.80
C LYS A 17 -33.76 25.55 -34.35
N ILE A 18 -33.27 25.79 -33.14
CA ILE A 18 -32.37 24.90 -32.43
C ILE A 18 -33.17 23.64 -32.09
N HIS A 19 -32.90 22.55 -32.80
CA HIS A 19 -33.38 21.23 -32.42
C HIS A 19 -32.51 20.75 -31.26
N THR A 20 -32.87 21.12 -30.04
CA THR A 20 -32.25 20.58 -28.83
C THR A 20 -32.66 19.11 -28.77
N GLN A 21 -31.75 18.21 -29.15
CA GLN A 21 -31.87 16.81 -28.76
C GLN A 21 -31.75 16.79 -27.24
N GLU A 22 -32.88 16.71 -26.54
CA GLU A 22 -32.90 16.27 -25.15
C GLU A 22 -32.29 14.87 -25.13
N GLU A 23 -31.02 14.80 -24.72
CA GLU A 23 -30.36 13.57 -24.34
C GLU A 23 -31.24 12.92 -23.27
N LYS A 24 -31.93 11.84 -23.63
CA LYS A 24 -32.70 11.03 -22.69
C LYS A 24 -31.73 10.43 -21.68
N VAL A 25 -31.50 11.16 -20.59
CA VAL A 25 -30.82 10.66 -19.41
C VAL A 25 -31.61 9.43 -18.94
N PRO A 26 -30.99 8.25 -18.82
CA PRO A 26 -31.69 7.09 -18.28
C PRO A 26 -32.20 7.43 -16.89
N GLN A 27 -33.51 7.28 -16.68
CA GLN A 27 -34.23 7.49 -15.40
C GLN A 27 -33.76 6.59 -14.23
N ASN A 28 -32.71 5.80 -14.44
CA ASN A 28 -32.03 4.97 -13.45
C ASN A 28 -30.65 5.52 -13.08
N ARG A 29 -30.49 6.84 -12.94
CA ARG A 29 -29.31 7.40 -12.29
C ARG A 29 -29.44 7.15 -10.79
N ILE A 30 -29.07 5.94 -10.36
CA ILE A 30 -28.64 5.67 -8.98
C ILE A 30 -27.74 6.84 -8.60
N GLN A 31 -27.96 7.50 -7.45
CA GLN A 31 -27.10 8.58 -6.98
C GLN A 31 -25.65 8.15 -7.17
N GLY A 32 -24.97 8.73 -8.18
CA GLY A 32 -23.67 8.25 -8.62
C GLY A 32 -22.70 8.38 -7.45
N LEU A 33 -21.99 7.30 -7.13
CA LEU A 33 -20.97 7.34 -6.10
C LEU A 33 -19.97 8.42 -6.49
N SER A 34 -19.76 9.43 -5.64
CA SER A 34 -18.79 10.48 -5.97
C SER A 34 -17.37 9.95 -5.80
N GLN A 35 -16.40 10.58 -6.46
CA GLN A 35 -14.99 10.25 -6.22
C GLN A 35 -14.61 10.43 -4.75
N ALA A 36 -15.20 11.40 -4.05
CA ALA A 36 -14.93 11.64 -2.63
C ALA A 36 -15.45 10.50 -1.74
N ASP A 37 -16.66 10.00 -2.01
CA ASP A 37 -17.24 8.87 -1.28
C ASP A 37 -16.43 7.58 -1.53
N PHE A 38 -15.97 7.38 -2.76
CA PHE A 38 -15.09 6.27 -3.10
C PHE A 38 -13.71 6.40 -2.43
N ASP A 39 -13.11 7.60 -2.45
CA ASP A 39 -11.85 7.87 -1.76
C ASP A 39 -11.98 7.62 -0.25
N GLN A 40 -13.12 7.97 0.36
CA GLN A 40 -13.41 7.69 1.77
C GLN A 40 -13.57 6.19 2.05
N PHE A 41 -14.27 5.44 1.20
CA PHE A 41 -14.32 3.98 1.26
C PHE A 41 -12.92 3.36 1.18
N LEU A 42 -12.07 3.86 0.28
CA LEU A 42 -10.68 3.39 0.19
C LEU A 42 -9.88 3.67 1.48
N ILE A 43 -10.13 4.79 2.17
CA ILE A 43 -9.47 5.16 3.43
C ILE A 43 -9.92 4.26 4.60
N ASP A 44 -11.21 3.96 4.67
CA ASP A 44 -11.82 3.29 5.81
C ASP A 44 -11.74 1.77 5.70
N GLU A 45 -12.01 1.22 4.53
CA GLU A 45 -12.15 -0.22 4.34
C GLU A 45 -10.93 -0.85 3.67
N TRP A 46 -10.41 -0.25 2.59
CA TRP A 46 -9.33 -0.85 1.81
C TRP A 46 -7.95 -0.61 2.42
N LEU A 47 -7.62 0.64 2.75
CA LEU A 47 -6.30 1.07 3.20
C LEU A 47 -5.79 0.28 4.43
N PRO A 48 -6.60 0.05 5.49
CA PRO A 48 -6.11 -0.70 6.65
C PRO A 48 -5.78 -2.16 6.34
N GLN A 49 -6.47 -2.78 5.38
CA GLN A 49 -6.27 -4.19 5.04
C GLN A 49 -5.09 -4.35 4.09
N ILE A 50 -4.97 -3.49 3.08
CA ILE A 50 -3.85 -3.53 2.15
C ILE A 50 -2.52 -3.19 2.85
N GLU A 51 -2.52 -2.29 3.85
CA GLU A 51 -1.33 -2.02 4.66
C GLU A 51 -0.88 -3.23 5.48
N LYS A 52 -1.83 -3.98 6.07
CA LYS A 52 -1.52 -5.22 6.80
C LYS A 52 -0.97 -6.28 5.85
N TYR A 53 -1.57 -6.42 4.67
CA TYR A 53 -1.10 -7.35 3.66
C TYR A 53 0.30 -7.01 3.15
N VAL A 54 0.56 -5.75 2.81
CA VAL A 54 1.89 -5.31 2.33
C VAL A 54 2.95 -5.58 3.40
N LYS A 55 2.71 -5.24 4.67
CA LYS A 55 3.63 -5.57 5.77
C LYS A 55 3.85 -7.07 5.94
N ALA A 56 2.81 -7.88 5.72
CA ALA A 56 2.94 -9.32 5.78
C ALA A 56 3.78 -9.87 4.61
N GLN A 57 3.60 -9.34 3.40
CA GLN A 57 4.45 -9.68 2.25
C GLN A 57 5.91 -9.27 2.50
N GLU A 58 6.17 -8.06 3.02
CA GLU A 58 7.52 -7.63 3.39
C GLU A 58 8.20 -8.59 4.39
N LYS A 59 7.44 -9.08 5.39
CA LYS A 59 7.95 -10.07 6.34
C LYS A 59 8.24 -11.42 5.66
N ARG A 60 7.39 -11.87 4.74
CA ARG A 60 7.62 -13.08 3.94
C ARG A 60 8.90 -12.92 3.11
N ASP A 61 9.06 -11.81 2.40
CA ASP A 61 10.25 -11.53 1.59
C ASP A 61 11.52 -11.53 2.46
N GLY A 62 11.45 -10.98 3.68
CA GLY A 62 12.53 -11.06 4.66
C GLY A 62 12.91 -12.50 5.03
N MET A 63 11.94 -13.41 5.20
CA MET A 63 12.21 -14.83 5.44
C MET A 63 12.85 -15.51 4.22
N GLU A 64 12.45 -15.15 2.99
CA GLU A 64 13.08 -15.68 1.77
C GLU A 64 14.54 -15.25 1.65
N VAL A 65 14.87 -14.02 2.06
CA VAL A 65 16.25 -13.54 2.16
C VAL A 65 17.04 -14.34 3.20
N GLU A 66 16.48 -14.63 4.37
CA GLU A 66 17.12 -15.48 5.38
C GLU A 66 17.41 -16.90 4.84
N ILE A 67 16.44 -17.52 4.15
CA ILE A 67 16.63 -18.84 3.52
C ILE A 67 17.76 -18.80 2.49
N THR A 68 17.78 -17.76 1.66
CA THR A 68 18.83 -17.56 0.66
C THR A 68 20.20 -17.40 1.33
N GLN A 69 20.25 -16.77 2.50
CA GLN A 69 21.49 -16.65 3.27
C GLN A 69 21.94 -18.00 3.81
N TYR A 70 21.04 -18.81 4.39
CA TYR A 70 21.37 -20.18 4.80
C TYR A 70 21.85 -21.04 3.63
N ASP A 71 21.25 -20.91 2.45
CA ASP A 71 21.69 -21.64 1.26
C ASP A 71 23.13 -21.26 0.85
N LYS A 72 23.51 -19.98 0.98
CA LYS A 72 24.90 -19.53 0.78
C LYS A 72 25.85 -20.08 1.85
N ASP A 73 25.43 -20.10 3.11
CA ASP A 73 26.25 -20.63 4.20
C ASP A 73 26.48 -22.14 4.03
N LEU A 74 25.47 -22.90 3.65
CA LEU A 74 25.60 -24.33 3.32
C LEU A 74 26.59 -24.56 2.17
N GLN A 75 26.51 -23.76 1.10
CA GLN A 75 27.47 -23.82 -0.01
C GLN A 75 28.89 -23.48 0.44
N ARG A 76 29.06 -22.49 1.33
CA ARG A 76 30.36 -22.15 1.91
C ARG A 76 30.94 -23.31 2.70
N ILE A 77 30.16 -23.87 3.63
CA ILE A 77 30.58 -24.99 4.50
C ILE A 77 30.95 -26.20 3.64
N GLN A 78 30.13 -26.52 2.64
CA GLN A 78 30.42 -27.62 1.71
C GLN A 78 31.68 -27.35 0.88
N GLY A 79 31.89 -26.12 0.44
CA GLY A 79 33.11 -25.71 -0.25
C GLY A 79 34.37 -25.85 0.62
N ASP A 80 34.28 -25.48 1.90
CA ASP A 80 35.38 -25.62 2.84
C ASP A 80 35.66 -27.09 3.21
N TYR A 81 34.61 -27.90 3.34
CA TYR A 81 34.72 -29.35 3.47
C TYR A 81 35.47 -29.96 2.27
N ASN A 82 35.06 -29.61 1.05
CA ASN A 82 35.69 -30.09 -0.18
C ASN A 82 37.16 -29.66 -0.28
N LYS A 83 37.51 -28.42 0.06
CA LYS A 83 38.92 -27.98 0.13
C LYS A 83 39.72 -28.80 1.14
N LEU A 84 39.12 -29.15 2.28
CA LEU A 84 39.77 -29.93 3.33
C LEU A 84 39.98 -31.39 2.91
N THR A 85 39.09 -31.94 2.07
CA THR A 85 39.25 -33.26 1.44
C THR A 85 40.25 -33.24 0.29
N ASP A 86 40.24 -32.22 -0.57
CA ASP A 86 41.09 -32.15 -1.77
C ASP A 86 42.57 -31.89 -1.41
N LYS A 87 42.83 -31.08 -0.37
CA LYS A 87 44.18 -30.88 0.18
C LYS A 87 44.83 -32.16 0.72
N ASN A 88 44.07 -33.25 0.88
CA ASN A 88 44.59 -34.55 1.32
C ASN A 88 45.05 -35.47 0.18
N GLN A 89 45.17 -34.96 -1.05
CA GLN A 89 45.92 -35.64 -2.12
C GLN A 89 47.45 -35.54 -1.97
N GLY A 90 47.99 -34.92 -0.90
CA GLY A 90 49.42 -34.74 -0.67
C GLY A 90 50.01 -35.62 0.46
N PHE A 91 51.05 -36.40 0.11
CA PHE A 91 51.69 -37.51 0.84
C PHE A 91 50.81 -38.76 0.98
N LEU A 92 50.58 -39.41 -0.17
CA LEU A 92 49.97 -40.73 -0.39
C LEU A 92 48.49 -40.91 -0.01
N GLY A 93 47.78 -39.91 0.51
CA GLY A 93 46.35 -40.04 0.83
C GLY A 93 46.04 -41.12 1.89
N LEU A 94 47.06 -41.57 2.62
CA LEU A 94 46.99 -42.72 3.52
C LEU A 94 46.70 -42.34 4.98
N TRP A 95 46.87 -41.08 5.38
CA TRP A 95 46.70 -40.66 6.78
C TRP A 95 46.06 -39.28 6.90
N GLU A 96 44.92 -39.24 7.58
CA GLU A 96 44.22 -38.03 7.99
C GLU A 96 44.63 -37.67 9.43
N THR A 97 45.06 -36.43 9.68
CA THR A 97 45.51 -36.02 11.01
C THR A 97 44.34 -35.91 12.00
N LYS A 98 44.61 -35.99 13.31
CA LYS A 98 43.57 -35.80 14.34
C LYS A 98 42.89 -34.44 14.23
N GLU A 99 43.65 -33.38 13.94
CA GLU A 99 43.12 -32.03 13.74
C GLU A 99 42.23 -31.93 12.49
N GLN A 100 42.58 -32.63 11.41
CA GLN A 100 41.75 -32.68 10.21
C GLN A 100 40.43 -33.41 10.45
N LYS A 101 40.46 -34.56 11.14
CA LYS A 101 39.25 -35.29 11.55
C LYS A 101 38.35 -34.41 12.41
N ALA A 102 38.93 -33.68 13.35
CA ALA A 102 38.19 -32.74 14.18
C ALA A 102 37.53 -31.64 13.34
N LYS A 103 38.26 -31.02 12.41
CA LYS A 103 37.73 -29.97 11.51
C LYS A 103 36.65 -30.47 10.56
N LYS A 104 36.78 -31.68 9.99
CA LYS A 104 35.71 -32.26 9.16
C LYS A 104 34.44 -32.47 9.97
N LYS A 105 34.58 -33.01 11.18
CA LYS A 105 33.44 -33.21 12.08
C LYS A 105 32.78 -31.87 12.45
N GLU A 106 33.57 -30.85 12.75
CA GLU A 106 33.07 -29.50 13.02
C GLU A 106 32.28 -28.93 11.83
N LEU A 107 32.81 -29.06 10.60
CA LEU A 107 32.09 -28.64 9.39
C LEU A 107 30.83 -29.47 9.13
N GLU A 108 30.84 -30.77 9.42
CA GLU A 108 29.65 -31.64 9.31
C GLU A 108 28.57 -31.25 10.33
N ASP A 109 28.97 -30.94 11.57
CA ASP A 109 28.08 -30.50 12.63
C ASP A 109 27.53 -29.09 12.33
N GLU A 110 28.36 -28.16 11.83
CA GLU A 110 27.93 -26.84 11.34
C GLU A 110 26.94 -26.98 10.17
N TYR A 111 27.25 -27.82 9.18
CA TYR A 111 26.37 -28.07 8.03
C TYR A 111 25.00 -28.58 8.48
N LYS A 112 24.96 -29.57 9.37
CA LYS A 112 23.71 -30.11 9.91
C LYS A 112 22.91 -29.02 10.62
N HIS A 113 23.56 -28.24 11.47
CA HIS A 113 22.91 -27.17 12.20
C HIS A 113 22.32 -26.09 11.27
N THR A 114 23.09 -25.63 10.29
CA THR A 114 22.62 -24.66 9.29
C THR A 114 21.49 -25.23 8.44
N ALA A 115 21.55 -26.52 8.07
CA ALA A 115 20.50 -27.18 7.30
C ALA A 115 19.19 -27.31 8.11
N GLU A 116 19.28 -27.60 9.40
CA GLU A 116 18.13 -27.62 10.31
C GLU A 116 17.49 -26.23 10.42
N GLN A 117 18.28 -25.17 10.62
CA GLN A 117 17.78 -23.79 10.66
C GLN A 117 17.10 -23.39 9.33
N ARG A 118 17.73 -23.72 8.20
CA ARG A 118 17.18 -23.49 6.86
C ARG A 118 15.84 -24.19 6.68
N ASN A 119 15.73 -25.45 7.09
CA ASN A 119 14.51 -26.23 6.98
C ASN A 119 13.40 -25.69 7.90
N ALA A 120 13.73 -25.35 9.15
CA ALA A 120 12.79 -24.73 10.08
C ALA A 120 12.26 -23.40 9.52
N LYS A 121 13.15 -22.56 8.97
CA LYS A 121 12.76 -21.28 8.34
C LYS A 121 11.90 -21.50 7.10
N SER A 122 12.19 -22.52 6.30
CA SER A 122 11.40 -22.89 5.13
C SER A 122 9.99 -23.35 5.50
N GLN A 123 9.83 -24.07 6.63
CA GLN A 123 8.52 -24.44 7.16
C GLN A 123 7.76 -23.21 7.66
N GLU A 124 8.43 -22.34 8.42
CA GLU A 124 7.87 -21.05 8.87
C GLU A 124 7.36 -20.22 7.68
N LEU A 125 8.17 -20.09 6.63
CA LEU A 125 7.79 -19.39 5.39
C LEU A 125 6.54 -20.02 4.75
N ALA A 126 6.47 -21.34 4.65
CA ALA A 126 5.36 -22.04 4.03
C ALA A 126 4.05 -21.79 4.79
N GLU A 127 4.06 -21.94 6.13
CA GLU A 127 2.92 -21.65 6.98
C GLU A 127 2.51 -20.17 6.90
N TYR A 128 3.48 -19.26 6.93
CA TYR A 128 3.22 -17.84 6.86
C TYR A 128 2.64 -17.43 5.49
N SER A 129 3.15 -18.00 4.41
CA SER A 129 2.63 -17.80 3.06
C SER A 129 1.19 -18.30 2.91
N GLN A 130 0.84 -19.43 3.53
CA GLN A 130 -0.54 -19.91 3.58
C GLN A 130 -1.45 -18.94 4.35
N LYS A 131 -0.98 -18.39 5.49
CA LYS A 131 -1.73 -17.39 6.26
C LYS A 131 -1.96 -16.11 5.45
N ILE A 132 -0.96 -15.64 4.69
CA ILE A 132 -1.08 -14.48 3.80
C ILE A 132 -2.12 -14.75 2.71
N LYS A 133 -2.05 -15.89 2.02
CA LYS A 133 -3.04 -16.27 1.00
C LYS A 133 -4.46 -16.35 1.56
N ALA A 134 -4.62 -16.96 2.74
CA ALA A 134 -5.92 -17.03 3.40
C ALA A 134 -6.45 -15.64 3.79
N TYR A 135 -5.57 -14.72 4.22
CA TYR A 135 -5.95 -13.34 4.51
C TYR A 135 -6.37 -12.59 3.24
N GLU A 136 -5.63 -12.74 2.15
CA GLU A 136 -5.96 -12.17 0.84
C GLU A 136 -7.35 -12.60 0.38
N GLN A 137 -7.64 -13.90 0.40
CA GLN A 137 -8.94 -14.45 -0.01
C GLN A 137 -10.09 -14.02 0.89
N LYS A 138 -9.87 -13.98 2.22
CA LYS A 138 -10.96 -13.67 3.16
C LYS A 138 -11.25 -12.18 3.29
N THR A 139 -10.27 -11.32 3.01
CA THR A 139 -10.38 -9.89 3.32
C THR A 139 -10.16 -8.99 2.12
N LEU A 140 -9.11 -9.22 1.33
CA LEU A 140 -8.79 -8.35 0.20
C LEU A 140 -9.65 -8.65 -1.03
N GLU A 141 -9.85 -9.92 -1.38
CA GLU A 141 -10.68 -10.30 -2.54
C GLU A 141 -12.10 -9.69 -2.47
N PRO A 142 -12.86 -9.81 -1.36
CA PRO A 142 -14.19 -9.20 -1.26
C PRO A 142 -14.18 -7.68 -1.36
N ILE A 143 -13.14 -7.01 -0.84
CA ILE A 143 -13.00 -5.55 -0.94
C ILE A 143 -12.67 -5.15 -2.39
N ASN A 144 -11.78 -5.89 -3.04
CA ASN A 144 -11.42 -5.68 -4.44
C ASN A 144 -12.62 -5.92 -5.38
N GLU A 145 -13.48 -6.90 -5.08
CA GLU A 145 -14.74 -7.10 -5.79
C GLU A 145 -15.69 -5.92 -5.62
N LYS A 146 -15.81 -5.35 -4.41
CA LYS A 146 -16.60 -4.13 -4.18
C LYS A 146 -16.03 -2.95 -4.95
N ILE A 147 -14.70 -2.78 -4.96
CA ILE A 147 -14.02 -1.76 -5.76
C ILE A 147 -14.36 -1.93 -7.24
N ALA A 148 -14.24 -3.15 -7.77
CA ALA A 148 -14.54 -3.45 -9.17
C ALA A 148 -16.00 -3.12 -9.52
N LYS A 149 -16.96 -3.45 -8.64
CA LYS A 149 -18.37 -3.06 -8.79
C LYS A 149 -18.55 -1.54 -8.81
N TYR A 150 -17.95 -0.82 -7.86
CA TYR A 150 -18.03 0.64 -7.83
C TYR A 150 -17.49 1.29 -9.11
N GLN A 151 -16.40 0.76 -9.67
CA GLN A 151 -15.84 1.24 -10.93
C GLN A 151 -16.69 0.87 -12.15
N ALA A 152 -17.30 -0.33 -12.16
CA ALA A 152 -18.20 -0.76 -13.23
C ALA A 152 -19.49 0.08 -13.27
N ASP A 153 -20.06 0.34 -12.10
CA ASP A 153 -21.31 1.11 -11.97
C ASP A 153 -21.07 2.62 -12.16
N ASN A 154 -19.84 3.11 -11.95
CA ASN A 154 -19.48 4.53 -12.03
C ASN A 154 -18.14 4.70 -12.78
N PRO A 155 -18.14 4.73 -14.12
CA PRO A 155 -16.91 4.75 -14.94
C PRO A 155 -16.05 6.01 -14.77
N GLU A 156 -16.61 7.09 -14.21
CA GLU A 156 -15.86 8.32 -13.89
C GLU A 156 -14.94 8.16 -12.67
N ILE A 157 -15.21 7.18 -11.81
CA ILE A 157 -14.43 6.93 -10.59
C ILE A 157 -13.11 6.26 -10.93
N LYS A 158 -12.02 6.83 -10.42
CA LYS A 158 -10.67 6.32 -10.61
C LYS A 158 -10.12 5.70 -9.34
N MET A 159 -9.52 4.53 -9.49
CA MET A 159 -8.72 3.90 -8.43
C MET A 159 -7.52 4.79 -8.10
N ARG A 160 -7.29 5.02 -6.81
CA ARG A 160 -6.14 5.78 -6.31
C ARG A 160 -5.00 4.84 -5.95
N SER A 161 -3.77 5.31 -6.09
CA SER A 161 -2.61 4.56 -5.59
C SER A 161 -2.60 4.55 -4.06
N LEU A 162 -2.00 3.51 -3.46
CA LEU A 162 -1.85 3.39 -2.01
C LEU A 162 -1.26 4.67 -1.37
N GLY A 163 -0.20 5.21 -1.99
CA GLY A 163 0.45 6.44 -1.52
C GLY A 163 -0.48 7.66 -1.57
N PHE A 164 -1.37 7.73 -2.56
CA PHE A 164 -2.34 8.81 -2.67
C PHE A 164 -3.43 8.70 -1.59
N VAL A 165 -3.98 7.49 -1.36
CA VAL A 165 -5.00 7.27 -0.31
C VAL A 165 -4.44 7.60 1.07
N LYS A 166 -3.19 7.20 1.35
CA LYS A 166 -2.46 7.61 2.57
C LYS A 166 -2.37 9.13 2.71
N LYS A 167 -2.06 9.83 1.61
CA LYS A 167 -1.95 11.30 1.60
C LYS A 167 -3.29 11.96 1.90
N ILE A 168 -4.40 11.48 1.32
CA ILE A 168 -5.74 12.01 1.62
C ILE A 168 -6.07 11.81 3.11
N LYS A 169 -5.87 10.60 3.64
CA LYS A 169 -6.11 10.31 5.06
C LYS A 169 -5.32 11.25 5.98
N ALA A 170 -4.04 11.47 5.67
CA ALA A 170 -3.18 12.37 6.44
C ALA A 170 -3.66 13.84 6.35
N GLN A 171 -4.07 14.29 5.16
CA GLN A 171 -4.63 15.64 4.98
C GLN A 171 -5.95 15.83 5.74
N GLY A 172 -6.84 14.82 5.73
CA GLY A 172 -8.08 14.85 6.50
C GLY A 172 -7.81 14.92 8.00
N ALA A 173 -6.89 14.11 8.51
CA ALA A 173 -6.47 14.15 9.91
C ALA A 173 -5.86 15.52 10.30
N TYR A 174 -5.05 16.11 9.42
CA TYR A 174 -4.47 17.44 9.64
C TYR A 174 -5.54 18.54 9.73
N LYS A 175 -6.50 18.56 8.80
CA LYS A 175 -7.62 19.51 8.85
C LYS A 175 -8.45 19.35 10.12
N ALA A 176 -8.79 18.12 10.49
CA ALA A 176 -9.53 17.84 11.72
C ALA A 176 -8.76 18.29 12.99
N ALA A 177 -7.43 18.20 12.99
CA ALA A 177 -6.60 18.71 14.08
C ALA A 177 -6.58 20.25 14.12
N GLN A 178 -6.50 20.92 12.97
CA GLN A 178 -6.60 22.38 12.88
C GLN A 178 -7.95 22.89 13.42
N GLU A 179 -9.06 22.28 13.00
CA GLU A 179 -10.40 22.65 13.49
C GLU A 179 -10.58 22.43 14.99
N ARG A 180 -9.93 21.41 15.57
CA ARG A 180 -9.93 21.20 17.03
C ARG A 180 -9.17 22.31 17.75
N MET A 181 -8.00 22.69 17.23
CA MET A 181 -7.19 23.77 17.79
C MET A 181 -7.93 25.12 17.71
N GLU A 182 -8.61 25.40 16.60
CA GLU A 182 -9.42 26.61 16.44
C GLU A 182 -10.60 26.64 17.41
N ARG A 183 -11.32 25.52 17.56
CA ARG A 183 -12.40 25.41 18.56
C ARG A 183 -11.90 25.58 19.98
N GLU A 184 -10.75 25.01 20.31
CA GLU A 184 -10.15 25.17 21.63
C GLU A 184 -9.75 26.62 21.90
N LYS A 185 -9.17 27.29 20.91
CA LYS A 185 -8.83 28.72 20.99
C LYS A 185 -10.08 29.59 21.16
N GLN A 186 -11.15 29.32 20.41
CA GLN A 186 -12.44 30.01 20.57
C GLN A 186 -13.01 29.80 21.96
N HIS A 187 -13.01 28.56 22.46
CA HIS A 187 -13.51 28.25 23.81
C HIS A 187 -12.67 28.90 24.92
N GLN A 188 -11.35 29.02 24.75
CA GLN A 188 -10.49 29.76 25.68
C GLN A 188 -10.79 31.27 25.65
N GLN A 189 -10.99 31.86 24.47
CA GLN A 189 -11.38 33.27 24.34
C GLN A 189 -12.75 33.55 24.96
N GLU A 190 -13.74 32.67 24.75
CA GLU A 190 -15.08 32.77 25.34
C GLU A 190 -15.03 32.64 26.88
N LYS A 191 -14.13 31.81 27.42
CA LYS A 191 -13.89 31.73 28.87
C LYS A 191 -13.27 33.02 29.41
N GLN A 192 -12.28 33.59 28.73
CA GLN A 192 -11.66 34.85 29.13
C GLN A 192 -12.66 36.00 29.11
N GLN A 193 -13.51 36.10 28.08
CA GLN A 193 -14.58 37.09 28.01
C GLN A 193 -15.58 36.93 29.15
N ARG A 194 -16.05 35.71 29.45
CA ARG A 194 -16.94 35.45 30.60
C ARG A 194 -16.30 35.77 31.95
N HIS A 195 -14.99 35.57 32.10
CA HIS A 195 -14.27 35.99 33.30
C HIS A 195 -14.23 37.52 33.44
N LEU A 196 -13.94 38.24 32.35
CA LEU A 196 -13.95 39.71 32.33
C LEU A 196 -15.35 40.29 32.57
N GLU A 197 -16.40 39.68 32.02
CA GLU A 197 -17.81 40.06 32.28
C GLU A 197 -18.20 39.84 33.75
N ARG A 198 -17.70 38.78 34.39
CA ARG A 198 -17.92 38.52 35.82
C ARG A 198 -17.13 39.46 36.73
N GLU A 199 -15.89 39.80 36.37
CA GLU A 199 -15.04 40.71 37.15
C GLU A 199 -15.44 42.18 37.01
N SER A 200 -16.00 42.58 35.85
CA SER A 200 -16.47 43.96 35.61
C SER A 200 -17.82 44.30 36.23
N GLY A 201 -18.52 43.34 36.86
CA GLY A 201 -19.76 43.60 37.61
C GLY A 201 -20.92 44.15 36.79
N LEU A 202 -20.87 44.06 35.45
CA LEU A 202 -21.93 44.48 34.55
C LEU A 202 -22.74 43.26 34.10
N SER A 203 -23.50 42.69 35.03
CA SER A 203 -24.64 41.84 34.69
C SER A 203 -25.88 42.73 34.63
N LEU A 204 -26.55 42.78 33.48
CA LEU A 204 -27.89 43.38 33.31
C LEU A 204 -28.94 42.59 34.10
#